data_AF-A0A6C0DYW0-F1
#
_entry.id   AF-A0A6C0DYW0-F1
#
_cell.length_a   1.000
_cell.length_b   1.000
_cell.length_c   1.000
_cell.angle_alpha   90.00
_cell.angle_beta   90.00
_cell.angle_gamma   90.00
#
_symmetry.space_group_name_H-M   'P 1'
#
loop_
_entity.id
_entity.type
_entity.pdbx_description
1 polymer ?
#
loop_
_entity_poly.entity_id
_entity_poly.type
_entity_poly.pdbx_seq_one_letter_code
_entity_poly.pdbx_strand_id
1 'polypeptide(L)'
;MGFKAIYLKEHYAEDVSRIDSRFIIIYDQVEENFFYYGTRSLSPTDKYEDYAGYYHYSRLDHFTTFLTRALGNLDNKITFEMHDVVIDKTEYDDLSFTNMLKRLTTHTEIFAYDALSVNRSELFGWLNALIQHRKDIIQQY
;
A
#
# COMPACT_ATOMS: atom_id res chain seq x y z
N MET A 1 3.64 0.67 18.33
CA MET A 1 4.03 -0.70 17.90
C MET A 1 4.62 -0.60 16.50
N GLY A 2 5.58 -1.44 16.11
CA GLY A 2 6.00 -1.50 14.70
C GLY A 2 4.88 -2.10 13.85
N PHE A 3 4.67 -1.62 12.63
CA PHE A 3 3.75 -2.11 11.60
C PHE A 3 4.54 -2.31 10.30
N LYS A 4 4.11 -3.26 9.49
CA LYS A 4 4.54 -3.33 8.09
C LYS A 4 3.58 -2.48 7.26
N ALA A 5 4.11 -1.74 6.30
CA ALA A 5 3.34 -1.05 5.30
C ALA A 5 3.77 -1.51 3.91
N ILE A 6 2.80 -1.68 3.02
CA ILE A 6 3.04 -1.83 1.58
C ILE A 6 2.90 -0.45 0.95
N TYR A 7 3.84 -0.09 0.08
CA TYR A 7 3.76 1.08 -0.79
C TYR A 7 3.72 0.64 -2.25
N LEU A 8 2.61 0.92 -2.91
CA LEU A 8 2.37 0.66 -4.33
C LEU A 8 2.51 1.96 -5.11
N LYS A 9 3.20 1.92 -6.24
CA LYS A 9 3.30 3.03 -7.20
C LYS A 9 2.97 2.53 -8.60
N GLU A 10 1.91 3.04 -9.18
CA GLU A 10 1.58 2.86 -10.59
C GLU A 10 2.25 3.97 -11.40
N HIS A 11 2.97 3.61 -12.45
CA HIS A 11 3.62 4.56 -13.36
C HIS A 11 2.88 4.63 -14.69
N TYR A 12 2.97 5.77 -15.38
CA TYR A 12 2.39 5.88 -16.72
C TYR A 12 3.05 4.89 -17.67
N ALA A 13 2.24 4.18 -18.49
CA ALA A 13 2.74 3.22 -19.47
C ALA A 13 3.84 3.79 -20.38
N GLU A 14 3.71 5.06 -20.77
CA GLU A 14 4.62 5.75 -21.70
C GLU A 14 5.81 6.43 -21.00
N ASP A 15 5.77 6.64 -19.68
CA ASP A 15 6.81 7.31 -18.90
C ASP A 15 6.88 6.77 -17.47
N VAL A 16 7.83 5.86 -17.24
CA VAL A 16 8.07 5.24 -15.93
C VAL A 16 8.59 6.20 -14.86
N SER A 17 8.97 7.42 -15.22
CA SER A 17 9.36 8.45 -14.24
C SER A 17 8.16 9.19 -13.66
N ARG A 18 7.01 9.14 -14.35
CA ARG A 18 5.75 9.72 -13.89
C ARG A 18 4.92 8.67 -13.17
N ILE A 19 4.48 9.04 -11.97
CA ILE A 19 3.61 8.22 -11.14
C ILE A 19 2.16 8.68 -11.34
N ASP A 20 1.27 7.76 -11.72
CA ASP A 20 -0.16 8.02 -11.84
C ASP A 20 -0.85 7.84 -10.48
N SER A 21 -0.70 6.67 -9.87
CA SER A 21 -1.37 6.33 -8.63
C SER A 21 -0.40 5.82 -7.57
N ARG A 22 -0.68 6.09 -6.30
CA ARG A 22 0.12 5.64 -5.17
C ARG A 22 -0.76 5.17 -4.03
N PHE A 23 -0.39 4.07 -3.38
CA PHE A 23 -1.12 3.55 -2.22
C PHE A 23 -0.16 3.11 -1.13
N ILE A 24 -0.44 3.52 0.11
CA ILE A 24 0.17 3.01 1.33
C ILE A 24 -0.88 2.18 2.04
N ILE A 25 -0.55 0.93 2.35
CA ILE A 25 -1.46 -0.06 2.93
C ILE A 25 -0.85 -0.59 4.23
N ILE A 26 -1.62 -0.59 5.31
CA ILE A 26 -1.23 -1.09 6.62
C ILE A 26 -2.22 -2.16 7.05
N TYR A 27 -1.73 -3.24 7.66
CA TYR A 27 -2.58 -4.27 8.25
C TYR A 27 -2.55 -4.17 9.78
N ASP A 28 -3.73 -3.92 10.37
CA ASP A 28 -3.95 -4.08 11.80
C ASP A 28 -4.44 -5.50 12.08
N GLN A 29 -3.65 -6.25 12.84
CA GLN A 29 -3.94 -7.62 13.19
C GLN A 29 -4.96 -7.74 14.34
N VAL A 30 -5.09 -6.71 15.20
CA VAL A 30 -6.03 -6.74 16.34
C VAL A 30 -7.46 -6.64 15.83
N GLU A 31 -7.71 -5.66 14.98
CA GLU A 31 -9.02 -5.41 14.36
C GLU A 31 -9.22 -6.16 13.04
N GLU A 32 -8.19 -6.89 12.60
CA GLU A 32 -8.14 -7.59 11.30
C GLU A 32 -8.51 -6.71 10.11
N ASN A 33 -8.06 -5.44 10.11
CA ASN A 33 -8.39 -4.46 9.10
C ASN A 33 -7.17 -4.05 8.27
N PHE A 34 -7.36 -3.95 6.96
CA PHE A 34 -6.47 -3.23 6.06
C PHE A 34 -6.87 -1.77 6.00
N PHE A 35 -6.00 -0.88 6.44
CA PHE A 35 -6.12 0.56 6.20
C PHE A 35 -5.34 0.92 4.94
N TYR A 36 -5.91 1.76 4.09
CA TYR A 36 -5.21 2.26 2.91
C TYR A 36 -5.33 3.78 2.80
N TYR A 37 -4.26 4.37 2.30
CA TYR A 37 -4.14 5.79 1.99
C TYR A 37 -3.54 5.89 0.60
N GLY A 38 -4.18 6.59 -0.33
CA GLY A 38 -3.70 6.68 -1.69
C GLY A 38 -3.88 8.04 -2.30
N THR A 39 -3.20 8.27 -3.41
CA THR A 39 -3.34 9.45 -4.26
C THR A 39 -3.40 9.03 -5.70
N ARG A 40 -4.19 9.71 -6.52
CA ARG A 40 -4.18 9.56 -7.99
C ARG A 40 -4.01 10.90 -8.66
N SER A 41 -3.12 10.96 -9.64
CA SER A 41 -2.90 12.14 -10.46
C SER A 41 -4.14 12.39 -11.31
N LEU A 42 -4.67 13.60 -11.22
CA LEU A 42 -5.72 14.09 -12.10
C LEU A 42 -5.04 14.66 -13.36
N SER A 43 -4.48 13.79 -14.18
CA SER A 43 -3.82 14.19 -15.42
C SER A 43 -4.76 15.06 -16.28
N PRO A 44 -4.29 16.17 -16.87
CA PRO A 44 -2.91 16.68 -16.91
C PRO A 44 -2.59 17.71 -15.82
N THR A 45 -3.44 17.88 -14.80
CA THR A 45 -3.20 18.84 -13.73
C THR A 45 -2.32 18.19 -12.66
N ASP A 46 -1.36 18.92 -12.07
CA ASP A 46 -0.57 18.47 -10.90
C ASP A 46 -1.43 18.33 -9.62
N LYS A 47 -2.74 18.14 -9.78
CA LYS A 47 -3.69 17.90 -8.71
C LYS A 47 -3.77 16.39 -8.47
N TYR A 48 -3.93 16.04 -7.21
CA TYR A 48 -4.12 14.67 -6.79
C TYR A 48 -5.49 14.53 -6.13
N GLU A 49 -6.17 13.42 -6.41
CA GLU A 49 -7.32 12.97 -5.63
C GLU A 49 -6.83 12.01 -4.55
N ASP A 50 -7.21 12.29 -3.30
CA ASP A 50 -6.84 11.46 -2.15
C ASP A 50 -7.90 10.37 -1.91
N TYR A 51 -7.44 9.17 -1.60
CA TYR A 51 -8.27 8.05 -1.16
C TYR A 51 -7.86 7.62 0.23
N ALA A 52 -8.83 7.38 1.10
CA ALA A 52 -8.61 6.72 2.37
C ALA A 52 -9.78 5.80 2.68
N GLY A 53 -9.51 4.73 3.43
CA GLY A 53 -10.54 3.82 3.86
C GLY A 53 -9.95 2.57 4.50
N TYR A 54 -10.84 1.62 4.81
CA TYR A 54 -10.42 0.34 5.35
C TYR A 54 -11.28 -0.81 4.83
N TYR A 55 -10.69 -2.00 4.82
CA TYR A 55 -11.35 -3.27 4.52
C TYR A 55 -11.00 -4.30 5.58
N HIS A 56 -12.01 -4.95 6.16
CA HIS A 56 -11.79 -6.12 7.00
C HIS A 56 -11.16 -7.27 6.19
N TYR A 57 -10.28 -8.07 6.81
CA TYR A 57 -9.49 -9.10 6.13
C TYR A 57 -10.37 -10.13 5.39
N SER A 58 -11.55 -10.45 5.94
CA SER A 58 -12.52 -11.35 5.31
C SER A 58 -12.99 -10.88 3.92
N ARG A 59 -12.73 -9.61 3.58
CA ARG A 59 -13.03 -9.01 2.27
C ARG A 59 -11.78 -8.75 1.43
N LEU A 60 -10.66 -9.45 1.69
CA LEU A 60 -9.40 -9.31 0.95
C LEU A 60 -9.59 -9.42 -0.58
N ASP A 61 -10.47 -10.30 -1.04
CA ASP A 61 -10.81 -10.44 -2.45
C ASP A 61 -11.44 -9.16 -3.06
N HIS A 62 -12.35 -8.51 -2.32
CA HIS A 62 -12.92 -7.22 -2.71
C HIS A 62 -11.87 -6.12 -2.66
N PHE A 63 -11.00 -6.13 -1.65
CA PHE A 63 -9.96 -5.12 -1.50
C PHE A 63 -8.93 -5.19 -2.64
N THR A 64 -8.51 -6.39 -3.05
CA THR A 64 -7.65 -6.56 -4.23
C THR A 64 -8.33 -6.13 -5.52
N THR A 65 -9.64 -6.37 -5.67
CA THR A 65 -10.42 -5.86 -6.82
C THR A 65 -10.45 -4.33 -6.83
N PHE A 66 -10.65 -3.71 -5.68
CA PHE A 66 -10.59 -2.25 -5.54
C PHE A 66 -9.22 -1.72 -5.96
N LEU A 67 -8.14 -2.25 -5.40
CA LEU A 67 -6.77 -1.83 -5.73
C LEU A 67 -6.48 -2.01 -7.21
N THR A 68 -6.90 -3.11 -7.81
CA THR A 68 -6.76 -3.38 -9.25
C THR A 68 -7.39 -2.26 -10.08
N ARG A 69 -8.62 -1.83 -9.74
CA ARG A 69 -9.31 -0.75 -10.46
C ARG A 69 -8.68 0.62 -10.19
N ALA A 70 -8.24 0.85 -8.96
CA ALA A 70 -7.62 2.10 -8.57
C ALA A 70 -6.26 2.29 -9.25
N LEU A 71 -5.52 1.20 -9.45
CA LEU A 71 -4.24 1.11 -10.17
C LEU A 71 -4.43 0.78 -11.67
N GLY A 72 -5.43 1.42 -12.30
CA GLY A 72 -5.59 1.40 -13.76
C GLY A 72 -5.72 0.02 -14.41
N ASN A 73 -6.33 -0.96 -13.73
CA ASN A 73 -6.46 -2.35 -14.18
C ASN A 73 -5.12 -3.08 -14.42
N LEU A 74 -4.01 -2.57 -13.87
CA LEU A 74 -2.68 -3.18 -13.98
C LEU A 74 -2.11 -3.22 -15.42
N ASP A 75 -2.71 -2.45 -16.34
CA ASP A 75 -2.16 -2.24 -17.69
C ASP A 75 -0.84 -1.44 -17.64
N ASN A 76 -0.61 -0.77 -16.51
CA ASN A 76 0.55 0.04 -16.20
C ASN A 76 1.60 -0.72 -15.38
N LYS A 77 2.83 -0.21 -15.37
CA LYS A 77 3.90 -0.78 -14.56
C LYS A 77 3.70 -0.37 -13.10
N ILE A 78 3.77 -1.36 -12.21
CA ILE A 78 3.61 -1.16 -10.77
C ILE A 78 4.92 -1.48 -10.06
N THR A 79 5.38 -0.56 -9.23
CA THR A 79 6.45 -0.78 -8.26
C THR A 79 5.83 -1.09 -6.91
N PHE A 80 6.42 -2.05 -6.21
CA PHE A 80 6.03 -2.47 -4.86
C PHE A 80 7.21 -2.31 -3.91
N GLU A 81 6.94 -1.76 -2.73
CA GLU A 81 7.91 -1.67 -1.65
C GLU A 81 7.27 -2.08 -0.32
N MET A 82 7.98 -2.84 0.50
CA MET A 82 7.54 -3.16 1.86
C MET A 82 8.44 -2.49 2.89
N HIS A 83 7.81 -1.74 3.79
CA HIS A 83 8.46 -0.86 4.76
C HIS A 83 8.07 -1.24 6.19
N ASP A 84 9.01 -1.04 7.13
CA ASP A 84 8.69 -1.00 8.55
C ASP A 84 8.35 0.43 8.96
N VAL A 85 7.17 0.61 9.54
CA VAL A 85 6.69 1.89 10.05
C VAL A 85 6.27 1.74 11.50
N VAL A 86 6.72 2.64 12.36
CA VAL A 86 6.24 2.69 13.75
C VAL A 86 5.05 3.62 13.80
N ILE A 87 3.92 3.09 14.26
CA ILE A 87 2.68 3.82 14.45
C ILE A 87 2.23 3.61 15.89
N ASP A 88 1.93 4.69 16.59
CA ASP A 88 1.26 4.62 17.88
C ASP A 88 -0.25 4.42 17.66
N LYS A 89 -0.91 3.69 18.56
CA LYS A 89 -2.38 3.52 18.51
C LYS A 89 -3.10 4.86 18.57
N THR A 90 -2.53 5.86 19.25
CA THR A 90 -3.09 7.21 19.34
C THR A 90 -3.05 7.97 18.02
N GLU A 91 -2.26 7.53 17.04
CA GLU A 91 -2.07 8.23 15.76
C GLU A 91 -2.99 7.71 14.66
N TYR A 92 -3.72 6.62 14.90
CA TYR A 92 -4.53 5.94 13.90
C TYR A 92 -5.54 6.86 13.21
N ASP A 93 -6.19 7.72 13.99
CA ASP A 93 -7.21 8.65 13.51
C ASP A 93 -6.61 9.83 12.72
N ASP A 94 -5.29 10.08 12.87
CA ASP A 94 -4.56 11.19 12.24
C ASP A 94 -3.67 10.74 11.06
N LEU A 95 -3.75 9.47 10.67
CA LEU A 95 -3.00 8.95 9.55
C LEU A 95 -3.53 9.53 8.23
N SER A 96 -2.61 10.07 7.44
CA SER A 96 -2.85 10.54 6.09
C SER A 96 -1.76 10.02 5.15
N PHE A 97 -2.03 10.04 3.84
CA PHE A 97 -1.02 9.65 2.85
C PHE A 97 0.28 10.46 3.01
N THR A 98 0.17 11.79 3.15
CA THR A 98 1.34 12.68 3.30
C THR A 98 2.14 12.37 4.57
N ASN A 99 1.46 12.12 5.69
CA ASN A 99 2.14 11.79 6.95
C ASN A 99 2.84 10.42 6.85
N MET A 100 2.17 9.43 6.26
CA MET A 100 2.72 8.10 6.06
C MET A 100 3.91 8.10 5.09
N LEU A 101 3.81 8.80 3.97
CA LEU A 101 4.88 8.89 2.98
C LEU A 101 6.18 9.45 3.59
N LYS A 102 6.08 10.47 4.44
CA LYS A 102 7.22 11.01 5.19
C LYS A 102 7.85 10.02 6.17
N ARG A 103 7.08 9.05 6.68
CA ARG A 103 7.59 8.01 7.59
C ARG A 103 8.27 6.87 6.85
N LEU A 104 7.83 6.56 5.63
CA LEU A 104 8.47 5.55 4.77
C LEU A 104 9.92 5.92 4.43
N THR A 105 10.24 7.21 4.28
CA THR A 105 11.58 7.68 3.89
C THR A 105 12.70 7.46 4.91
N THR A 106 12.38 6.95 6.11
CA THR A 106 13.34 6.84 7.22
C THR A 106 13.90 5.44 7.44
N HIS A 107 13.29 4.36 6.91
CA HIS A 107 13.70 2.98 7.18
C HIS A 107 13.82 2.16 5.89
N THR A 108 14.95 1.46 5.78
CA THR A 108 15.41 0.71 4.60
C THR A 108 14.47 -0.44 4.24
N GLU A 109 14.21 -0.61 2.95
CA GLU A 109 13.37 -1.66 2.38
C GLU A 109 13.82 -3.06 2.79
N ILE A 110 12.84 -3.91 3.10
CA ILE A 110 13.07 -5.34 3.32
C ILE A 110 12.95 -6.10 1.99
N PHE A 111 12.10 -5.62 1.08
CA PHE A 111 11.97 -6.08 -0.31
C PHE A 111 11.44 -4.95 -1.20
N ALA A 112 12.12 -4.70 -2.32
CA ALA A 112 11.72 -3.78 -3.38
C ALA A 112 11.59 -4.56 -4.69
N TYR A 113 10.53 -4.34 -5.45
CA TYR A 113 10.37 -4.90 -6.80
C TYR A 113 10.15 -3.77 -7.80
N ASP A 114 10.91 -3.78 -8.89
CA ASP A 114 10.88 -2.76 -9.93
C ASP A 114 9.54 -2.69 -10.67
N ALA A 115 9.36 -1.62 -11.46
CA ALA A 115 8.17 -1.33 -12.25
C ALA A 115 7.85 -2.45 -13.27
N LEU A 116 7.09 -3.46 -12.82
CA LEU A 116 6.72 -4.66 -13.57
C LEU A 116 5.22 -4.63 -13.90
N SER A 117 4.81 -5.37 -14.92
CA SER A 117 3.40 -5.69 -15.13
C SER A 117 2.98 -6.70 -14.08
N VAL A 118 1.98 -6.36 -13.28
CA VAL A 118 1.52 -7.15 -12.13
C VAL A 118 0.11 -7.63 -12.40
N ASN A 119 -0.28 -8.80 -11.91
CA ASN A 119 -1.66 -9.27 -11.97
C ASN A 119 -2.33 -9.30 -10.58
N ARG A 120 -3.65 -9.51 -10.56
CA ARG A 120 -4.44 -9.55 -9.32
C ARG A 120 -3.95 -10.62 -8.33
N SER A 121 -3.48 -11.77 -8.82
CA SER A 121 -2.96 -12.84 -7.96
C SER A 121 -1.66 -12.44 -7.26
N GLU A 122 -0.80 -11.67 -7.93
CA GLU A 122 0.43 -11.14 -7.34
C GLU A 122 0.12 -10.10 -6.26
N LEU A 123 -0.80 -9.17 -6.51
CA LEU A 123 -1.30 -8.23 -5.48
C LEU A 123 -1.86 -8.97 -4.26
N PHE A 124 -2.65 -10.01 -4.48
CA PHE A 124 -3.18 -10.86 -3.40
C PHE A 124 -2.04 -11.55 -2.62
N GLY A 125 -1.01 -12.03 -3.32
CA GLY A 125 0.20 -12.58 -2.71
C GLY A 125 0.92 -11.59 -1.81
N TRP A 126 1.10 -10.35 -2.28
CA TRP A 126 1.74 -9.29 -1.49
C TRP A 126 0.97 -8.92 -0.23
N LEU A 127 -0.36 -8.79 -0.31
CA LEU A 127 -1.19 -8.52 0.86
C LEU A 127 -1.17 -9.68 1.86
N ASN A 128 -1.10 -10.93 1.40
CA ASN A 128 -0.91 -12.06 2.30
C ASN A 128 0.47 -12.08 2.94
N ALA A 129 1.52 -11.71 2.22
CA ALA A 129 2.85 -11.57 2.79
C ALA A 129 2.85 -10.51 3.92
N LEU A 130 2.13 -9.40 3.74
CA LEU A 130 1.91 -8.40 4.78
C LEU A 130 1.23 -8.97 6.03
N ILE A 131 0.20 -9.81 5.86
CA ILE A 131 -0.47 -10.49 6.98
C ILE A 131 0.50 -11.46 7.68
N GLN A 132 1.19 -12.33 6.94
CA GLN A 132 2.03 -13.39 7.51
C GLN A 132 3.21 -12.80 8.28
N HIS A 133 3.85 -11.76 7.76
CA HIS A 133 4.95 -11.10 8.46
C HIS A 133 4.55 -10.55 9.84
N ARG A 134 3.27 -10.21 10.05
CA ARG A 134 2.76 -9.75 11.35
C ARG A 134 2.52 -10.92 12.31
N LYS A 135 2.04 -12.06 11.80
CA LYS A 135 1.85 -13.27 12.60
C LYS A 135 3.16 -13.81 13.18
N ASP A 136 4.25 -13.74 12.41
CA ASP A 136 5.56 -14.23 12.85
C ASP A 136 6.20 -13.37 13.95
N ILE A 137 5.90 -12.06 14.01
CA ILE A 137 6.40 -11.15 15.05
C ILE A 137 5.78 -11.46 16.42
N ILE A 138 4.55 -12.00 16.46
CA ILE A 138 3.86 -12.31 17.72
C ILE A 138 4.26 -13.68 18.28
N GLN A 139 4.70 -14.64 17.46
CA GLN A 139 5.15 -15.95 17.97
C GLN A 139 6.53 -15.91 18.64
N GLN A 140 7.24 -14.78 18.58
CA GLN A 140 8.54 -14.59 19.21
C GLN A 140 8.47 -13.82 20.55
N TYR A 141 7.27 -13.46 21.01
CA TYR A 141 7.02 -12.78 22.29
C TYR A 141 5.85 -13.43 23.04
#